data_AF-A0A317E1E5-F1
#
_entry.id   AF-A0A317E1E5-F1
#
_cell.length_a   1.000
_cell.length_b   1.000
_cell.length_c   1.000
_cell.angle_alpha   90.00
_cell.angle_beta   90.00
_cell.angle_gamma   90.00
#
_symmetry.space_group_name_H-M   'P 1'
#
loop_
_entity.id
_entity.type
_entity.pdbx_description
1 polymer ?
#
loop_
_entity_poly.entity_id
_entity_poly.type
_entity_poly.pdbx_seq_one_letter_code
_entity_poly.pdbx_strand_id
1 'polypeptide(L)'
;MDLRFMFWLPVVAVLAGAQAEAGEGGERWKARDPVTACPEIDAAAAPTADVVATLVRCEREDVTVTDELWLMEELTVRIGAARAHLGAGEFMTMPESDTAKPVYSLRGAWTWVVCRDPKAVAIVGGDPARNCSHARVEKAEGACWVTTFGTWRCNMTGPAAALQAGFAPPR
;
A
#
# COMPACT_ATOMS: atom_id res chain seq x y z
N MET A 1 -47.45 -51.64 11.44
CA MET A 1 -47.38 -51.23 10.03
C MET A 1 -47.26 -49.72 10.05
N ASP A 2 -46.12 -49.18 10.50
CA ASP A 2 -44.92 -48.93 9.70
C ASP A 2 -45.22 -48.06 8.48
N LEU A 3 -44.78 -46.80 8.49
CA LEU A 3 -43.50 -46.43 7.87
C LEU A 3 -43.10 -45.01 8.30
N ARG A 4 -41.96 -44.92 8.99
CA ARG A 4 -41.19 -43.69 9.24
C ARG A 4 -40.66 -43.18 7.90
N PHE A 5 -41.01 -41.95 7.51
CA PHE A 5 -40.26 -41.21 6.48
C PHE A 5 -39.43 -40.12 7.16
N MET A 6 -38.18 -40.48 7.44
CA MET A 6 -37.13 -39.62 7.96
C MET A 6 -36.49 -38.91 6.76
N PHE A 7 -36.96 -37.70 6.45
CA PHE A 7 -36.34 -36.86 5.42
C PHE A 7 -35.01 -36.31 5.95
N TRP A 8 -33.92 -36.86 5.42
CA TRP A 8 -32.56 -36.42 5.66
C TRP A 8 -32.24 -35.32 4.65
N LEU A 9 -32.15 -34.06 5.10
CA LEU A 9 -31.70 -32.93 4.29
C LEU A 9 -30.18 -32.77 4.45
N PRO A 10 -29.37 -32.82 3.38
CA PRO A 10 -27.95 -32.51 3.47
C PRO A 10 -27.78 -30.99 3.65
N VAL A 11 -27.17 -30.59 4.77
CA VAL A 11 -26.67 -29.23 4.97
C VAL A 11 -25.45 -29.06 4.07
N VAL A 12 -25.61 -28.35 2.96
CA VAL A 12 -24.49 -27.93 2.11
C VAL A 12 -23.82 -26.74 2.79
N ALA A 13 -22.70 -26.99 3.45
CA ALA A 13 -21.83 -25.95 3.97
C ALA A 13 -21.11 -25.29 2.78
N VAL A 14 -21.59 -24.11 2.37
CA VAL A 14 -20.86 -23.24 1.44
C VAL A 14 -19.71 -22.62 2.23
N LEU A 15 -18.51 -23.19 2.09
CA LEU A 15 -17.28 -22.54 2.49
C LEU A 15 -17.07 -21.35 1.54
N ALA A 16 -17.49 -20.16 1.98
CA ALA A 16 -17.09 -18.91 1.37
C ALA A 16 -15.58 -18.74 1.62
N GLY A 17 -14.75 -19.20 0.68
CA GLY A 17 -13.36 -18.82 0.63
C GLY A 17 -13.29 -17.31 0.44
N ALA A 18 -12.66 -16.62 1.38
CA ALA A 18 -12.29 -15.22 1.22
C ALA A 18 -11.42 -15.11 -0.03
N GLN A 19 -11.98 -14.57 -1.10
CA GLN A 19 -11.18 -14.17 -2.26
C GLN A 19 -10.40 -12.94 -1.80
N ALA A 20 -9.08 -13.08 -1.63
CA ALA A 20 -8.21 -11.93 -1.64
C ALA A 20 -8.44 -11.23 -2.98
N GLU A 21 -9.04 -10.03 -2.95
CA GLU A 21 -9.20 -9.23 -4.15
C GLU A 21 -7.78 -8.91 -4.65
N ALA A 22 -7.37 -9.60 -5.71
CA ALA A 22 -6.20 -9.19 -6.46
C ALA A 22 -6.53 -7.78 -6.98
N GLY A 23 -5.88 -6.76 -6.40
CA GLY A 23 -6.01 -5.38 -6.86
C GLY A 23 -5.81 -5.32 -8.37
N GLU A 24 -6.53 -4.44 -9.05
CA GLU A 24 -6.38 -4.26 -10.49
C GLU A 24 -4.90 -4.03 -10.84
N GLY A 25 -4.37 -4.87 -11.73
CA GLY A 25 -2.98 -4.77 -12.15
C GLY A 25 -2.71 -3.49 -12.96
N GLY A 26 -1.44 -3.10 -13.03
CA GLY A 26 -0.96 -1.91 -13.75
C GLY A 26 -1.10 -1.99 -15.28
N GLU A 27 -1.45 -3.17 -15.82
CA GLU A 27 -1.60 -3.44 -17.25
C GLU A 27 -2.56 -2.47 -17.95
N ARG A 28 -3.67 -2.09 -17.30
CA ARG A 28 -4.62 -1.09 -17.81
C ARG A 28 -3.97 0.25 -18.10
N TRP A 29 -3.03 0.67 -17.25
CA TRP A 29 -2.27 1.91 -17.40
C TRP A 29 -0.97 1.75 -18.19
N LYS A 30 -0.69 0.52 -18.67
CA LYS A 30 0.58 0.12 -19.29
C LYS A 30 1.79 0.30 -18.37
N ALA A 31 1.56 0.23 -17.06
CA ALA A 31 2.57 0.33 -16.02
C ALA A 31 2.82 -1.02 -15.32
N ARG A 32 3.83 -1.09 -14.45
CA ARG A 32 3.98 -2.19 -13.49
C ARG A 32 2.80 -2.22 -12.51
N ASP A 33 2.58 -3.39 -11.93
CA ASP A 33 1.56 -3.56 -10.90
C ASP A 33 1.89 -2.75 -9.64
N PRO A 34 0.88 -2.16 -8.98
CA PRO A 34 1.05 -1.60 -7.66
C PRO A 34 1.29 -2.72 -6.65
N VAL A 35 2.12 -2.46 -5.65
CA VAL A 35 2.17 -3.32 -4.47
C VAL A 35 0.99 -2.91 -3.61
N THR A 36 -0.07 -3.71 -3.51
CA THR A 36 -1.26 -3.40 -2.67
C THR A 36 -1.46 -4.39 -1.53
N ALA A 37 -0.93 -5.61 -1.68
CA ALA A 37 -0.96 -6.62 -0.64
C ALA A 37 0.24 -6.43 0.32
N CYS A 38 -0.01 -5.82 1.48
CA CYS A 38 1.00 -5.73 2.52
C CYS A 38 1.30 -7.10 3.14
N PRO A 39 2.57 -7.55 3.15
CA PRO A 39 2.93 -8.78 3.85
C PRO A 39 2.82 -8.59 5.37
N GLU A 40 2.33 -9.62 6.06
CA GLU A 40 2.42 -9.70 7.52
C GLU A 40 3.84 -10.15 7.91
N ILE A 41 4.65 -9.24 8.42
CA ILE A 41 6.04 -9.50 8.78
C ILE A 41 6.18 -9.45 10.30
N ASP A 42 6.61 -10.56 10.90
CA ASP A 42 6.84 -10.65 12.35
C ASP A 42 7.86 -9.63 12.85
N ALA A 43 7.55 -9.00 13.98
CA ALA A 43 8.41 -8.01 14.64
C ALA A 43 9.40 -8.61 15.64
N ALA A 44 9.95 -9.80 15.32
CA ALA A 44 10.95 -10.46 16.15
C ALA A 44 12.30 -9.72 16.17
N ALA A 45 12.59 -8.94 15.12
CA ALA A 45 13.79 -8.12 15.00
C ALA A 45 13.44 -6.72 14.46
N ALA A 46 14.37 -5.78 14.61
CA ALA A 46 14.26 -4.45 14.01
C ALA A 46 14.07 -4.55 12.48
N PRO A 47 13.26 -3.67 11.87
CA PRO A 47 12.97 -3.76 10.45
C PRO A 47 14.20 -3.39 9.62
N THR A 48 14.44 -4.10 8.52
CA THR A 48 15.48 -3.78 7.55
C THR A 48 14.97 -2.74 6.54
N ALA A 49 15.88 -2.09 5.81
CA ALA A 49 15.50 -1.10 4.79
C ALA A 49 14.55 -1.68 3.73
N ASP A 50 14.77 -2.93 3.29
CA ASP A 50 13.93 -3.59 2.28
C ASP A 50 12.54 -3.93 2.81
N VAL A 51 12.43 -4.37 4.07
CA VAL A 51 11.15 -4.59 4.75
C VAL A 51 10.38 -3.27 4.84
N VAL A 52 11.04 -2.19 5.27
CA VAL A 52 10.41 -0.87 5.36
C VAL A 52 9.97 -0.38 3.98
N ALA A 53 10.81 -0.50 2.95
CA ALA A 53 10.46 -0.09 1.60
C ALA A 53 9.24 -0.85 1.05
N THR A 54 9.15 -2.15 1.31
CA THR A 54 8.01 -2.98 0.92
C THR A 54 6.73 -2.55 1.63
N LEU A 55 6.80 -2.37 2.95
CA LEU A 55 5.64 -1.98 3.76
C LEU A 55 5.18 -0.55 3.45
N VAL A 56 6.10 0.38 3.21
CA VAL A 56 5.75 1.75 2.82
C VAL A 56 5.10 1.77 1.44
N ARG A 57 5.58 0.97 0.48
CA ARG A 57 4.96 0.86 -0.85
C ARG A 57 3.55 0.28 -0.77
N CYS A 58 3.38 -0.83 -0.06
CA CYS A 58 2.08 -1.51 0.00
C CYS A 58 0.97 -0.66 0.65
N GLU A 59 1.34 0.22 1.57
CA GLU A 59 0.44 1.15 2.25
C GLU A 59 0.06 2.37 1.38
N ARG A 60 0.77 2.59 0.27
CA ARG A 60 0.76 3.86 -0.48
C ARG A 60 0.47 3.73 -1.96
N GLU A 61 0.81 2.60 -2.56
CA GLU A 61 0.47 2.31 -3.94
C GLU A 61 -0.96 1.77 -4.00
N ASP A 62 -1.76 2.27 -4.93
CA ASP A 62 -3.15 1.85 -5.08
C ASP A 62 -3.71 2.26 -6.44
N VAL A 63 -4.87 1.71 -6.78
CA VAL A 63 -5.76 2.23 -7.82
C VAL A 63 -6.87 3.01 -7.14
N THR A 64 -6.95 4.32 -7.41
CA THR A 64 -7.94 5.17 -6.76
C THR A 64 -9.32 4.99 -7.38
N VAL A 65 -10.36 5.39 -6.63
CA VAL A 65 -11.75 5.43 -7.11
C VAL A 65 -11.98 6.32 -8.34
N THR A 66 -11.01 7.16 -8.69
CA THR A 66 -11.01 7.99 -9.91
C THR A 66 -10.24 7.36 -11.06
N ASP A 67 -9.98 6.05 -11.02
CA ASP A 67 -9.25 5.27 -12.04
C ASP A 67 -7.80 5.78 -12.28
N GLU A 68 -7.16 6.31 -11.24
CA GLU A 68 -5.74 6.67 -11.30
C GLU A 68 -4.91 5.58 -10.62
N LEU A 69 -3.86 5.11 -11.30
CA LEU A 69 -2.86 4.23 -10.70
C LEU A 69 -1.79 5.09 -10.03
N TRP A 70 -1.61 4.92 -8.72
CA TRP A 70 -0.61 5.61 -7.92
C TRP A 70 0.52 4.66 -7.56
N LEU A 71 1.74 4.99 -8.00
CA LEU A 71 2.95 4.23 -7.75
C LEU A 71 3.98 5.10 -7.02
N MET A 72 4.79 4.47 -6.18
CA MET A 72 5.97 5.10 -5.60
C MET A 72 7.19 4.66 -6.40
N GLU A 73 7.91 5.58 -7.03
CA GLU A 73 9.18 5.29 -7.67
C GLU A 73 10.34 5.90 -6.88
N GLU A 74 11.54 5.33 -7.06
CA GLU A 74 12.78 5.87 -6.48
C GLU A 74 12.70 6.07 -4.94
N LEU A 75 11.97 5.17 -4.26
CA LEU A 75 11.81 5.21 -2.81
C LEU A 75 13.16 5.00 -2.13
N THR A 76 13.53 5.95 -1.28
CA THR A 76 14.67 5.86 -0.38
C THR A 76 14.18 5.92 1.06
N VAL A 77 14.72 5.06 1.92
CA VAL A 77 14.36 5.00 3.33
C VAL A 77 15.61 5.01 4.20
N ARG A 78 15.55 5.77 5.29
CA ARG A 78 16.53 5.80 6.37
C ARG A 78 15.80 5.57 7.67
N ILE A 79 16.24 4.56 8.41
CA ILE A 79 15.63 4.13 9.66
C ILE A 79 16.42 4.75 10.81
N GLY A 80 15.73 5.50 11.66
CA GLY A 80 16.30 6.06 12.89
C GLY A 80 16.48 5.01 13.97
N ALA A 81 17.11 5.40 15.09
CA ALA A 81 17.18 4.54 16.26
C ALA A 81 15.79 4.27 16.85
N ALA A 82 15.65 3.13 17.53
CA ALA A 82 14.46 2.81 18.30
C ALA A 82 14.18 3.90 19.35
N ARG A 83 12.92 4.29 19.48
CA ARG A 83 12.44 5.20 20.53
C ARG A 83 11.19 4.65 21.19
N ALA A 84 10.87 5.16 22.37
CA ALA A 84 9.59 4.87 23.02
C ALA A 84 8.42 5.37 22.16
N HIS A 85 7.32 4.62 22.22
CA HIS A 85 6.03 5.05 21.66
C HIS A 85 5.50 6.23 22.50
N LEU A 86 5.09 7.31 21.84
CA LEU A 86 4.63 8.56 22.47
C LEU A 86 3.11 8.63 22.65
N GLY A 87 2.38 7.61 22.20
CA GLY A 87 0.93 7.50 22.37
C GLY A 87 0.23 8.59 21.57
N ALA A 88 -0.56 9.43 22.24
CA ALA A 88 -1.23 10.57 21.61
C ALA A 88 -0.24 11.67 21.13
N GLY A 89 1.01 11.64 21.59
CA GLY A 89 2.06 12.59 21.14
C GLY A 89 2.74 12.22 19.83
N GLU A 90 2.28 11.16 19.15
CA GLU A 90 2.82 10.73 17.88
C GLU A 90 2.42 11.68 16.75
N PHE A 91 3.36 11.95 15.84
CA PHE A 91 3.13 12.92 14.75
C PHE A 91 2.16 12.38 13.67
N MET A 92 1.94 11.07 13.63
CA MET A 92 1.04 10.39 12.70
C MET A 92 0.22 9.32 13.41
N THR A 93 -0.95 9.02 12.85
CA THR A 93 -1.78 7.89 13.29
C THR A 93 -1.04 6.59 13.04
N MET A 94 -0.95 5.75 14.07
CA MET A 94 -0.37 4.41 14.01
C MET A 94 -1.45 3.41 14.42
N PRO A 95 -2.31 2.97 13.47
CA PRO A 95 -3.39 2.03 13.78
C PRO A 95 -2.83 0.74 14.37
N GLU A 96 -3.56 0.21 15.36
CA GLU A 96 -3.24 -1.05 16.04
C GLU A 96 -1.86 -1.05 16.73
N SER A 97 -1.25 0.10 16.96
CA SER A 97 0.09 0.13 17.56
C SER A 97 0.10 -0.44 18.98
N ASP A 98 1.06 -1.32 19.24
CA ASP A 98 1.38 -1.75 20.59
C ASP A 98 2.24 -0.67 21.25
N THR A 99 1.64 0.08 22.18
CA THR A 99 2.30 1.18 22.88
C THR A 99 3.40 0.72 23.85
N ALA A 100 3.50 -0.58 24.13
CA ALA A 100 4.61 -1.16 24.90
C ALA A 100 5.84 -1.48 24.02
N LYS A 101 5.74 -1.35 22.70
CA LYS A 101 6.83 -1.63 21.75
C LYS A 101 7.50 -0.33 21.28
N PRO A 102 8.78 -0.41 20.88
CA PRO A 102 9.47 0.74 20.31
C PRO A 102 8.93 1.11 18.92
N VAL A 103 9.07 2.38 18.59
CA VAL A 103 8.80 2.94 17.26
C VAL A 103 10.13 3.32 16.60
N TYR A 104 10.23 3.15 15.29
CA TYR A 104 11.38 3.57 14.49
C TYR A 104 10.98 4.71 13.58
N SER A 105 11.54 5.90 13.80
CA SER A 105 11.31 7.05 12.91
C SER A 105 11.95 6.82 11.55
N LEU A 106 11.27 7.24 10.48
CA LEU A 106 11.72 7.12 9.11
C LEU A 106 12.00 8.50 8.51
N ARG A 107 13.01 8.55 7.64
CA ARG A 107 13.23 9.68 6.72
C ARG A 107 13.50 9.15 5.33
N GLY A 108 13.18 9.93 4.31
CA GLY A 108 13.41 9.49 2.94
C GLY A 108 12.91 10.45 1.91
N ALA A 109 12.71 9.92 0.72
CA ALA A 109 12.19 10.62 -0.44
C ALA A 109 11.68 9.59 -1.45
N TRP A 110 10.72 9.98 -2.29
CA TRP A 110 10.21 9.15 -3.39
C TRP A 110 9.64 10.05 -4.49
N THR A 111 9.33 9.46 -5.63
CA THR A 111 8.66 10.10 -6.75
C THR A 111 7.28 9.47 -6.88
N TRP A 112 6.21 10.24 -6.66
CA TRP A 112 4.87 9.79 -7.04
C TRP A 112 4.80 9.67 -8.55
N VAL A 113 4.30 8.54 -9.04
CA VAL A 113 3.93 8.34 -10.43
C VAL A 113 2.44 8.06 -10.48
N VAL A 114 1.70 8.98 -11.08
CA VAL A 114 0.23 8.93 -11.17
C VAL A 114 -0.15 8.74 -12.62
N CYS A 115 -0.69 7.58 -12.95
CA CYS A 115 -1.06 7.22 -14.31
C CYS A 115 -2.58 7.25 -14.48
N ARG A 116 -3.02 7.73 -15.65
CA ARG A 116 -4.43 7.70 -16.08
C ARG A 116 -4.64 6.69 -17.19
N ASP A 117 -5.87 6.22 -17.35
CA ASP A 117 -6.21 5.30 -18.45
C ASP A 117 -5.76 5.92 -19.80
N PRO A 118 -4.92 5.22 -20.60
CA PRO A 118 -4.48 5.71 -21.91
C PRO A 118 -5.64 6.14 -22.83
N LYS A 119 -6.81 5.47 -22.73
CA LYS A 119 -8.00 5.84 -23.49
C LYS A 119 -8.55 7.20 -23.06
N ALA A 120 -8.60 7.47 -21.75
CA ALA A 120 -9.05 8.75 -21.23
C ALA A 120 -8.12 9.89 -21.67
N VAL A 121 -6.80 9.64 -21.67
CA VAL A 121 -5.80 10.58 -22.20
C VAL A 121 -6.00 10.85 -23.69
N ALA A 122 -6.28 9.82 -24.49
CA ALA A 122 -6.56 9.97 -25.92
C ALA A 122 -7.80 10.83 -26.21
N ILE A 123 -8.89 10.64 -25.44
CA ILE A 123 -10.17 11.35 -25.62
C ILE A 123 -9.99 12.87 -25.46
N VAL A 124 -9.11 13.30 -24.55
CA VAL A 124 -8.82 14.72 -24.33
C VAL A 124 -7.69 15.25 -25.21
N GLY A 125 -7.23 14.48 -26.21
CA GLY A 125 -6.20 14.87 -27.17
C GLY A 125 -4.76 14.77 -26.66
N GLY A 126 -4.53 14.06 -25.55
CA GLY A 126 -3.19 13.77 -25.03
C GLY A 126 -2.52 12.58 -25.73
N ASP A 127 -1.25 12.34 -25.40
CA ASP A 127 -0.48 11.18 -25.89
C ASP A 127 -0.71 9.96 -24.96
N PRO A 128 -1.37 8.88 -25.44
CA PRO A 128 -1.64 7.69 -24.63
C PRO A 128 -0.40 6.94 -24.18
N ALA A 129 0.75 7.12 -24.86
CA ALA A 129 2.03 6.54 -24.45
C ALA A 129 2.70 7.34 -23.31
N ARG A 130 2.17 8.53 -22.99
CA ARG A 130 2.66 9.44 -21.95
C ARG A 130 1.55 9.82 -20.98
N ASN A 131 0.83 8.80 -20.50
CA ASN A 131 -0.36 8.89 -19.65
C ASN A 131 -0.06 9.04 -18.16
N CYS A 132 1.20 9.20 -17.76
CA CYS A 132 1.58 9.37 -16.36
C CYS A 132 2.10 10.77 -16.05
N SER A 133 2.01 11.13 -14.78
CA SER A 133 2.53 12.37 -14.24
C SER A 133 3.36 12.11 -12.99
N HIS A 134 4.44 12.87 -12.81
CA HIS A 134 5.39 12.67 -11.72
C HIS A 134 5.32 13.83 -10.71
N ALA A 135 5.41 13.53 -9.43
CA ALA A 135 5.60 14.53 -8.38
C ALA A 135 6.63 14.05 -7.35
N ARG A 136 7.75 14.78 -7.24
CA ARG A 136 8.82 14.43 -6.32
C ARG A 136 8.46 14.83 -4.88
N VAL A 137 8.71 13.92 -3.94
CA VAL A 137 8.65 14.16 -2.49
C VAL A 137 10.07 14.09 -1.94
N GLU A 138 10.71 15.24 -1.74
CA GLU A 138 12.14 15.31 -1.36
C GLU A 138 12.40 15.11 0.13
N LYS A 139 11.41 15.41 0.97
CA LYS A 139 11.53 15.35 2.43
C LYS A 139 10.34 14.60 2.99
N ALA A 140 10.47 13.28 3.03
CA ALA A 140 9.51 12.41 3.65
C ALA A 140 9.91 12.06 5.08
N GLU A 141 8.91 12.00 5.96
CA GLU A 141 9.04 11.55 7.34
C GLU A 141 7.96 10.51 7.64
N GLY A 142 8.27 9.58 8.54
CA GLY A 142 7.42 8.43 8.79
C GLY A 142 7.77 7.69 10.07
N ALA A 143 7.11 6.57 10.26
CA ALA A 143 7.39 5.65 11.35
C ALA A 143 7.16 4.20 10.92
N CYS A 144 7.90 3.29 11.54
CA CYS A 144 7.53 1.90 11.65
C CYS A 144 7.18 1.57 13.10
N TRP A 145 6.09 0.84 13.29
CA TRP A 145 5.60 0.41 14.60
C TRP A 145 5.19 -1.06 14.56
N VAL A 146 5.20 -1.68 15.74
CA VAL A 146 4.70 -3.03 15.94
C VAL A 146 3.20 -2.95 16.24
N THR A 147 2.40 -3.78 15.59
CA THR A 147 0.98 -3.91 15.88
C THR A 147 0.75 -4.73 17.15
N THR A 148 -0.45 -4.68 17.73
CA THR A 148 -0.87 -5.57 18.82
C THR A 148 -0.88 -7.06 18.42
N PHE A 149 -0.79 -7.36 17.12
CA PHE A 149 -0.62 -8.72 16.59
C PHE A 149 0.84 -9.15 16.44
N GLY A 150 1.80 -8.28 16.78
CA GLY A 150 3.23 -8.59 16.71
C GLY A 150 3.85 -8.47 15.33
N THR A 151 3.19 -7.79 14.39
CA THR A 151 3.69 -7.56 13.02
C THR A 151 4.15 -6.13 12.80
N TRP A 152 5.03 -5.90 11.83
CA TRP A 152 5.46 -4.57 11.42
C TRP A 152 4.41 -3.86 10.56
N ARG A 153 4.21 -2.57 10.83
CA ARG A 153 3.62 -1.61 9.89
C ARG A 153 4.55 -0.41 9.74
N CYS A 154 4.60 0.14 8.53
CA CYS A 154 5.45 1.29 8.22
C CYS A 154 4.70 2.25 7.30
N ASN A 155 4.78 3.54 7.60
CA ASN A 155 4.15 4.54 6.76
C ASN A 155 5.00 5.83 6.75
N MET A 156 5.01 6.52 5.61
CA MET A 156 5.70 7.79 5.38
C MET A 156 4.80 8.79 4.68
N THR A 157 4.98 10.07 4.96
CA THR A 157 4.30 11.19 4.28
C THR A 157 5.29 12.33 4.04
N GLY A 158 4.99 13.21 3.09
CA GLY A 158 5.81 14.37 2.80
C GLY A 158 5.16 15.28 1.76
N PRO A 159 5.57 16.55 1.70
CA PRO A 159 5.07 17.48 0.69
C PRO A 159 5.58 17.07 -0.70
N ALA A 160 4.65 16.95 -1.63
CA ALA A 160 4.95 16.72 -3.04
C ALA A 160 5.14 18.02 -3.81
N ALA A 161 6.10 18.04 -4.72
CA ALA A 161 6.25 19.09 -5.72
C ALA A 161 5.06 19.13 -6.68
N ALA A 162 5.00 20.17 -7.51
CA ALA A 162 3.98 20.27 -8.55
C ALA A 162 4.05 19.05 -9.48
N LEU A 163 2.88 18.53 -9.83
CA LEU A 163 2.74 17.39 -10.73
C LEU A 163 3.18 17.78 -12.14
N GLN A 164 4.10 17.01 -12.72
CA GLN A 164 4.61 17.19 -14.08
C GLN A 164 4.04 16.09 -14.96
N ALA A 165 3.31 16.46 -16.02
CA ALA A 165 2.63 15.50 -16.90
C ALA A 165 3.51 15.06 -18.08
N GLY A 166 3.07 14.00 -18.77
CA GLY A 166 3.67 13.54 -20.01
C GLY A 166 4.83 12.60 -19.78
N PHE A 167 4.76 11.72 -18.80
CA PHE A 167 5.74 10.66 -18.59
C PHE A 167 5.20 9.34 -19.12
N ALA A 168 6.10 8.52 -19.66
CA ALA A 168 5.77 7.15 -20.00
C ALA A 168 5.56 6.34 -18.70
N PRO A 169 4.66 5.35 -18.71
CA PRO A 169 4.49 4.44 -17.59
C PRO A 169 5.78 3.70 -17.22
N PRO A 170 6.07 3.53 -15.91
CA PRO A 170 7.14 2.65 -15.44
C PRO A 170 6.73 1.19 -15.67
N ARG A 171 7.67 0.33 -16.09
CA ARG A 171 7.42 -1.08 -16.40
C ARG A 171 8.15 -2.00 -15.43
#